data_AF-A0A5C7MRC2-F1
#
_entry.id   AF-A0A5C7MRC2-F1
#
_cell.length_a   1.000
_cell.length_b   1.000
_cell.length_c   1.000
_cell.angle_alpha   90.00
_cell.angle_beta   90.00
_cell.angle_gamma   90.00
#
_symmetry.space_group_name_H-M   'P 1'
#
loop_
_entity.id
_entity.type
_entity.pdbx_description
1 polymer ?
#
loop_
_entity_poly.entity_id
_entity_poly.type
_entity_poly.pdbx_seq_one_letter_code
_entity_poly.pdbx_strand_id
1 'polypeptide(L)'
;MSKSADPAVPPVDPVAPPVDPPAGGPPAPAAAEDKPLGAGGIKALQAERDAREAAERRAKELQAQLDAGGVTPQLQQQLTEMQARLDAEITARTAAEAAKVAAELTQLRTDRAVVKGLSTDAAKKLAASLTGETEESIDAEIDDWLPHLKVGPGVPAPNPQQGIPSGSRGGSLSAGRERFAQSRK
;
A
#
# COMPACT_ATOMS: atom_id res chain seq x y z
N MET A 1 -22.06 -30.22 65.81
CA MET A 1 -22.77 -30.82 64.65
C MET A 1 -21.85 -30.60 63.46
N SER A 2 -21.06 -31.59 63.04
CA SER A 2 -21.41 -32.53 61.94
C SER A 2 -21.56 -31.75 60.62
N LYS A 3 -20.88 -32.01 59.51
CA LYS A 3 -20.22 -33.21 58.99
C LYS A 3 -19.35 -32.79 57.80
N SER A 4 -18.28 -33.55 57.57
CA SER A 4 -17.48 -33.67 56.35
C SER A 4 -18.35 -33.91 55.10
N ALA A 5 -17.91 -33.43 53.92
CA ALA A 5 -17.86 -34.19 52.66
C ALA A 5 -17.46 -33.29 51.48
N ASP A 6 -16.26 -33.54 50.95
CA ASP A 6 -15.99 -33.50 49.51
C ASP A 6 -16.25 -34.94 48.98
N PRO A 7 -16.33 -35.24 47.67
CA PRO A 7 -16.70 -34.46 46.48
C PRO A 7 -17.83 -35.17 45.69
N ALA A 8 -18.48 -34.52 44.71
CA ALA A 8 -19.35 -35.22 43.75
C ALA A 8 -19.18 -34.67 42.33
N VAL A 9 -18.34 -35.37 41.57
CA VAL A 9 -18.23 -35.31 40.12
C VAL A 9 -19.55 -35.80 39.50
N PRO A 10 -20.20 -35.07 38.58
CA PRO A 10 -21.32 -35.62 37.82
C PRO A 10 -20.81 -36.65 36.78
N PRO A 11 -21.61 -37.68 36.49
CA PRO A 11 -21.17 -38.91 35.82
C PRO A 11 -20.76 -38.72 34.36
N VAL A 12 -19.74 -39.50 33.98
CA VAL A 12 -19.30 -39.72 32.60
C VAL A 12 -20.29 -40.68 31.96
N ASP A 13 -21.03 -40.21 30.95
CA ASP A 13 -21.84 -41.07 30.08
C ASP A 13 -21.09 -41.38 28.77
N PRO A 14 -21.39 -42.54 28.16
CA PRO A 14 -20.41 -43.35 27.43
C PRO A 14 -20.10 -42.89 26.00
N VAL A 15 -18.85 -43.16 25.61
CA VAL A 15 -18.28 -43.06 24.27
C VAL A 15 -19.21 -43.67 23.21
N ALA A 16 -19.71 -42.83 22.30
CA ALA A 16 -20.22 -43.29 21.01
C ALA A 16 -19.03 -43.71 20.12
N PRO A 17 -19.15 -44.80 19.34
CA PRO A 17 -18.07 -45.27 18.47
C PRO A 17 -17.74 -44.22 17.38
N PRO A 18 -16.49 -44.16 16.91
CA PRO A 18 -16.06 -43.17 15.92
C PRO A 18 -16.83 -43.37 14.61
N VAL A 19 -17.52 -42.32 14.19
CA VAL A 19 -18.11 -42.22 12.85
C VAL A 19 -16.96 -41.93 11.88
N ASP A 20 -16.72 -42.83 10.93
CA ASP A 20 -15.76 -42.62 9.85
C ASP A 20 -16.08 -41.30 9.11
N PRO A 21 -15.09 -40.41 8.88
CA PRO A 21 -15.31 -39.24 8.05
C PRO A 21 -15.47 -39.64 6.57
N PRO A 22 -16.40 -39.03 5.82
CA PRO A 22 -16.58 -39.32 4.41
C PRO A 22 -15.32 -38.97 3.61
N ALA A 23 -14.82 -39.94 2.84
CA ALA A 23 -13.78 -39.75 1.85
C ALA A 23 -14.27 -38.77 0.76
N GLY A 24 -13.59 -37.63 0.60
CA GLY A 24 -13.90 -36.71 -0.51
C GLY A 24 -13.49 -35.25 -0.39
N GLY A 25 -12.55 -34.89 0.48
CA GLY A 25 -11.92 -33.56 0.43
C GLY A 25 -10.73 -33.54 -0.54
N PRO A 26 -10.46 -32.43 -1.27
CA PRO A 26 -9.19 -32.28 -1.98
C PRO A 26 -8.04 -32.50 -0.97
N PRO A 27 -6.91 -33.11 -1.39
CA PRO A 27 -5.82 -33.40 -0.48
C PRO A 27 -5.44 -32.11 0.25
N ALA A 28 -5.40 -32.17 1.58
CA ALA A 28 -4.75 -31.13 2.37
C ALA A 28 -3.38 -30.87 1.72
N PRO A 29 -2.98 -29.61 1.49
CA PRO A 29 -1.64 -29.35 0.98
C PRO A 29 -0.67 -30.11 1.87
N ALA A 30 0.14 -30.97 1.25
CA ALA A 30 1.18 -31.70 1.95
C ALA A 30 1.92 -30.69 2.82
N ALA A 31 2.03 -30.98 4.11
CA ALA A 31 2.83 -30.17 5.03
C ALA A 31 4.16 -29.92 4.33
N ALA A 32 4.39 -28.67 3.92
CA ALA A 32 5.63 -28.30 3.26
C ALA A 32 6.73 -28.70 4.24
N GLU A 33 7.55 -29.67 3.85
CA GLU A 33 8.73 -30.06 4.60
C GLU A 33 9.46 -28.78 5.02
N ASP A 34 9.83 -28.66 6.31
CA ASP A 34 10.53 -27.52 6.89
C ASP A 34 11.81 -27.24 6.11
N LYS A 35 11.66 -26.47 5.03
CA LYS A 35 12.74 -26.15 4.12
C LYS A 35 13.67 -25.24 4.92
N PRO A 36 14.96 -25.59 5.05
CA PRO A 36 15.88 -24.80 5.86
C PRO A 36 15.85 -23.36 5.36
N LEU A 37 15.73 -22.42 6.30
CA LEU A 37 15.73 -20.99 6.02
C LEU A 37 16.91 -20.68 5.10
N GLY A 38 16.64 -20.10 3.92
CA GLY A 38 17.68 -19.71 2.99
C GLY A 38 18.67 -18.72 3.64
N ALA A 39 19.82 -18.49 2.99
CA ALA A 39 20.86 -17.60 3.53
C ALA A 39 20.33 -16.20 3.96
N GLY A 40 19.29 -15.69 3.29
CA GLY A 40 18.60 -14.46 3.69
C GLY A 40 17.81 -14.59 5.00
N GLY A 41 17.08 -15.70 5.19
CA GLY A 41 16.30 -15.97 6.40
C GLY A 41 17.18 -16.19 7.63
N ILE A 42 18.32 -16.88 7.47
CA ILE A 42 19.30 -17.05 8.55
C ILE A 42 19.90 -15.69 8.96
N LYS A 43 20.26 -14.84 7.98
CA LYS A 43 20.76 -13.48 8.25
C LYS A 43 19.72 -12.61 8.95
N ALA A 44 18.46 -12.70 8.54
CA ALA A 44 17.37 -11.95 9.17
C ALA A 44 17.18 -12.37 10.64
N LEU A 45 17.19 -13.67 10.94
CA LEU A 45 17.13 -14.18 12.31
C LEU A 45 18.35 -13.78 13.15
N GLN A 46 19.55 -13.78 12.56
CA GLN A 46 20.75 -13.33 13.25
C GLN A 46 20.63 -11.84 13.61
N ALA A 47 20.21 -11.01 12.65
CA ALA A 47 20.00 -9.58 12.87
C ALA A 47 18.91 -9.30 13.92
N GLU A 48 17.83 -10.09 13.94
CA GLU A 48 16.79 -10.01 14.96
C GLU A 48 17.34 -10.34 16.36
N ARG A 49 18.13 -11.42 16.47
CA ARG A 49 18.78 -11.81 17.74
C ARG A 49 19.75 -10.75 18.23
N ASP A 50 20.61 -10.23 17.35
CA ASP A 50 21.58 -9.20 17.69
C ASP A 50 20.87 -7.89 18.13
N ALA A 51 19.78 -7.52 17.45
CA ALA A 51 18.96 -6.37 17.84
C ALA A 51 18.28 -6.58 19.20
N ARG A 52 17.78 -7.79 19.47
CA ARG A 52 17.20 -8.16 20.75
C ARG A 52 18.22 -8.14 21.88
N GLU A 53 19.41 -8.70 21.68
CA GLU A 53 20.48 -8.66 22.68
C GLU A 53 20.93 -7.22 22.97
N ALA A 54 21.02 -6.37 21.94
CA ALA A 54 21.34 -4.96 22.11
C ALA A 54 20.24 -4.20 22.88
N ALA A 55 18.97 -4.50 22.61
CA ALA A 55 17.84 -3.93 23.35
C ALA A 55 17.82 -4.40 24.81
N GLU A 56 18.04 -5.69 25.06
CA GLU A 56 18.10 -6.26 26.41
C GLU A 56 19.27 -5.69 27.23
N ARG A 57 20.44 -5.46 26.61
CA ARG A 57 21.57 -4.78 27.28
C ARG A 57 21.22 -3.35 27.67
N ARG A 58 20.66 -2.57 26.74
CA ARG A 58 20.22 -1.19 27.03
C ARG A 58 19.16 -1.16 28.14
N ALA A 59 18.21 -2.08 28.14
CA ALA A 59 17.19 -2.18 29.18
C ALA A 59 17.81 -2.44 30.56
N LYS A 60 18.77 -3.38 30.65
CA LYS A 60 19.48 -3.67 31.91
C LYS A 60 20.33 -2.50 32.40
N GLU A 61 20.99 -1.80 31.49
CA GLU A 61 21.82 -0.64 31.80
C GLU A 61 20.98 0.54 32.31
N LEU A 62 19.82 0.79 31.71
CA LEU A 62 18.85 1.79 32.16
C LEU A 62 18.23 1.40 33.52
N GLN A 63 17.89 0.12 33.72
CA GLN A 63 17.38 -0.37 34.99
C GLN A 63 18.41 -0.17 36.12
N ALA A 64 19.68 -0.51 35.87
CA ALA A 64 20.75 -0.28 36.84
C ALA A 64 20.94 1.22 37.18
N GLN A 65 20.75 2.12 36.21
CA GLN A 65 20.78 3.57 36.45
C GLN A 65 19.59 4.08 37.28
N LEU A 66 18.39 3.50 37.09
CA LEU A 66 17.22 3.80 37.91
C LEU A 66 17.41 3.32 39.36
N ASP A 67 17.93 2.10 39.52
CA ASP A 67 18.19 1.47 40.82
C ASP A 67 19.30 2.18 41.61
N ALA A 68 20.24 2.85 40.92
CA ALA A 68 21.40 3.52 41.53
C ALA A 68 21.12 4.90 42.14
N GLY A 69 19.91 5.46 42.02
CA GLY A 69 19.58 6.72 42.73
C GLY A 69 18.60 7.69 42.06
N GLY A 70 17.79 7.24 41.11
CA GLY A 70 16.81 8.09 40.41
C GLY A 70 17.36 8.75 39.16
N VAL A 71 16.51 9.50 38.45
CA VAL A 71 16.80 10.02 37.11
C VAL A 71 18.02 10.95 37.11
N THR A 72 19.17 10.42 36.67
CA THR A 72 20.37 11.21 36.45
C THR A 72 20.23 12.05 35.17
N PRO A 73 21.00 13.14 35.01
CA PRO A 73 20.99 13.92 33.77
C PRO A 73 21.36 13.08 32.54
N GLN A 74 22.28 12.11 32.67
CA GLN A 74 22.58 11.16 31.60
C GLN A 74 21.38 10.26 31.27
N LEU A 75 20.68 9.72 32.27
CA LEU A 75 19.50 8.90 32.04
C LEU A 75 18.37 9.71 31.37
N GLN A 76 18.20 10.97 31.79
CA GLN A 76 17.23 11.89 31.19
C GLN A 76 17.57 12.17 29.71
N GLN A 77 18.84 12.36 29.38
CA GLN A 77 19.29 12.53 28.00
C GLN A 77 19.05 11.27 27.17
N GLN A 78 19.39 10.09 27.69
CA GLN A 78 19.15 8.81 27.02
C GLN A 78 17.67 8.55 26.77
N LEU A 79 16.81 8.85 27.75
CA LEU A 79 15.35 8.75 27.60
C LEU A 79 14.84 9.72 26.53
N THR A 80 15.30 10.97 26.54
CA THR A 80 14.89 11.98 25.53
C THR A 80 15.33 11.58 24.12
N GLU A 81 16.55 11.07 23.97
CA GLU A 81 17.07 10.59 22.69
C GLU A 81 16.31 9.34 22.20
N MET A 82 15.99 8.41 23.10
CA MET A 82 15.18 7.24 22.76
C MET A 82 13.76 7.62 22.36
N GLN A 83 13.16 8.57 23.06
CA GLN A 83 11.82 9.07 22.76
C GLN A 83 11.80 9.76 21.39
N ALA A 84 12.79 10.60 21.09
CA ALA A 84 12.96 11.20 19.78
C ALA A 84 13.14 10.16 18.65
N ARG A 85 13.89 9.07 18.91
CA ARG A 85 14.05 7.97 17.95
C ARG A 85 12.75 7.19 17.73
N LEU A 86 12.00 6.92 18.80
CA LEU A 86 10.70 6.25 18.71
C LEU A 86 9.69 7.11 17.94
N ASP A 87 9.63 8.40 18.21
CA ASP A 87 8.74 9.32 17.51
C ASP A 87 9.11 9.41 16.01
N ALA A 88 10.41 9.45 15.70
CA ALA A 88 10.90 9.42 14.32
C ALA A 88 10.54 8.11 13.61
N GLU A 89 10.70 6.96 14.27
CA GLU A 89 10.36 5.65 13.71
C GLU A 89 8.86 5.50 13.49
N ILE A 90 8.03 5.94 14.45
CA ILE A 90 6.57 5.95 14.30
C ILE A 90 6.16 6.82 13.11
N THR A 91 6.76 8.00 12.98
CA THR A 91 6.50 8.91 11.85
C THR A 91 6.93 8.28 10.52
N ALA A 92 8.11 7.65 10.48
CA ALA A 92 8.60 6.99 9.27
C ALA A 92 7.72 5.80 8.87
N ARG A 93 7.33 4.97 9.84
CA ARG A 93 6.46 3.82 9.63
C ARG A 93 5.07 4.23 9.19
N THR A 94 4.47 5.24 9.82
CA THR A 94 3.15 5.74 9.42
C THR A 94 3.17 6.33 8.01
N ALA A 95 4.21 7.08 7.65
CA ALA A 95 4.40 7.58 6.29
C ALA A 95 4.58 6.44 5.28
N ALA A 96 5.37 5.40 5.62
CA ALA A 96 5.58 4.25 4.75
C ALA A 96 4.29 3.44 4.54
N GLU A 97 3.50 3.20 5.59
CA GLU A 97 2.21 2.52 5.48
C GLU A 97 1.19 3.35 4.68
N ALA A 98 1.13 4.67 4.91
CA ALA A 98 0.27 5.54 4.10
C ALA A 98 0.66 5.53 2.61
N ALA A 99 1.96 5.50 2.30
CA ALA A 99 2.44 5.39 0.92
C ALA A 99 2.09 4.05 0.28
N LYS A 100 2.17 2.93 1.03
CA LYS A 100 1.75 1.61 0.55
C LYS A 100 0.25 1.59 0.24
N VAL A 101 -0.59 2.04 1.18
CA VAL A 101 -2.04 2.09 0.98
C VAL A 101 -2.40 2.96 -0.22
N ALA A 102 -1.76 4.12 -0.38
CA ALA A 102 -1.98 4.99 -1.53
C ALA A 102 -1.57 4.32 -2.86
N ALA A 103 -0.47 3.57 -2.88
CA ALA A 103 -0.02 2.84 -4.06
C ALA A 103 -0.99 1.69 -4.41
N GLU A 104 -1.45 0.92 -3.41
CA GLU A 104 -2.43 -0.15 -3.57
C GLU A 104 -3.77 0.38 -4.11
N LEU A 105 -4.26 1.49 -3.56
CA LEU A 105 -5.49 2.13 -4.06
C LEU A 105 -5.32 2.66 -5.49
N THR A 106 -4.18 3.25 -5.81
CA THR A 106 -3.90 3.73 -7.18
C THR A 106 -3.87 2.57 -8.17
N GLN A 107 -3.29 1.44 -7.77
CA GLN A 107 -3.27 0.22 -8.57
C GLN A 107 -4.69 -0.32 -8.75
N LEU A 108 -5.45 -0.46 -7.66
CA LEU A 108 -6.85 -0.92 -7.70
C LEU A 108 -7.69 -0.09 -8.67
N ARG A 109 -7.62 1.24 -8.57
CA ARG A 109 -8.33 2.18 -9.47
C ARG A 109 -7.93 1.99 -10.93
N THR A 110 -6.64 1.79 -11.19
CA THR A 110 -6.15 1.55 -12.55
C THR A 110 -6.66 0.22 -13.09
N ASP A 111 -6.60 -0.84 -12.28
CA ASP A 111 -7.00 -2.20 -12.67
C ASP A 111 -8.50 -2.25 -12.97
N ARG A 112 -9.35 -1.64 -12.12
CA ARG A 112 -10.80 -1.53 -12.37
C ARG A 112 -11.10 -0.77 -13.67
N ALA A 113 -10.41 0.34 -13.92
CA ALA A 113 -10.59 1.10 -15.17
C ALA A 113 -10.19 0.29 -16.41
N VAL A 114 -9.13 -0.52 -16.34
CA VAL A 114 -8.74 -1.43 -17.43
C VAL A 114 -9.80 -2.51 -17.66
N VAL A 115 -10.35 -3.10 -16.59
CA VAL A 115 -11.46 -4.07 -16.68
C VAL A 115 -12.68 -3.48 -17.39
N LYS A 116 -12.92 -2.17 -17.21
CA LYS A 116 -14.00 -1.42 -17.88
C LYS A 116 -13.67 -1.03 -19.34
N GLY A 117 -12.53 -1.44 -19.87
CA GLY A 117 -12.17 -1.30 -21.28
C GLY A 117 -11.32 -0.08 -21.63
N LEU A 118 -10.83 0.67 -20.64
CA LEU A 118 -9.87 1.75 -20.87
C LEU A 118 -8.48 1.20 -21.16
N SER A 119 -7.73 1.85 -22.05
CA SER A 119 -6.31 1.53 -22.24
C SER A 119 -5.53 1.86 -20.96
N THR A 120 -4.38 1.21 -20.74
CA THR A 120 -3.56 1.43 -19.54
C THR A 120 -3.20 2.89 -19.32
N ASP A 121 -2.94 3.65 -20.39
CA ASP A 121 -2.62 5.08 -20.30
C ASP A 121 -3.85 5.94 -19.94
N ALA A 122 -5.03 5.60 -20.45
CA ALA A 122 -6.28 6.27 -20.10
C ALA A 122 -6.72 5.92 -18.67
N ALA A 123 -6.56 4.65 -18.27
CA ALA A 123 -6.83 4.16 -16.93
C ALA A 123 -5.97 4.86 -15.88
N LYS A 124 -4.65 5.01 -16.11
CA LYS A 124 -3.76 5.75 -15.20
C LYS A 124 -4.17 7.22 -15.03
N LYS A 125 -4.62 7.87 -16.11
CA LYS A 125 -5.09 9.26 -16.06
C LYS A 125 -6.40 9.38 -15.29
N LEU A 126 -7.33 8.45 -15.50
CA LEU A 126 -8.60 8.41 -14.78
C LEU A 126 -8.40 8.08 -13.30
N ALA A 127 -7.54 7.13 -12.97
CA ALA A 127 -7.25 6.71 -11.60
C ALA A 127 -6.77 7.86 -10.70
N ALA A 128 -6.09 8.86 -11.27
CA ALA A 128 -5.67 10.07 -10.56
C ALA A 128 -6.84 10.99 -10.16
N SER A 129 -8.00 10.86 -10.80
CA SER A 129 -9.22 11.62 -10.50
C SER A 129 -10.27 10.84 -9.69
N LEU A 130 -10.10 9.52 -9.53
CA LEU A 130 -11.02 8.69 -8.75
C LEU A 130 -10.73 8.81 -7.26
N THR A 131 -11.79 8.81 -6.46
CA THR A 131 -11.73 8.91 -5.00
C THR A 131 -12.15 7.62 -4.30
N GLY A 132 -12.87 6.73 -4.99
CA GLY A 132 -13.32 5.46 -4.44
C GLY A 132 -12.20 4.65 -3.81
N GLU A 133 -12.52 4.00 -2.68
CA GLU A 133 -11.60 3.13 -1.93
C GLU A 133 -11.99 1.64 -2.01
N THR A 134 -13.24 1.36 -2.38
CA THR A 134 -13.73 -0.01 -2.62
C THR A 134 -13.94 -0.25 -4.10
N GLU A 135 -13.93 -1.52 -4.51
CA GLU A 135 -14.14 -1.89 -5.91
C GLU A 135 -15.47 -1.37 -6.46
N GLU A 136 -16.55 -1.44 -5.67
CA GLU A 136 -17.89 -1.02 -6.08
C GLU A 136 -17.98 0.49 -6.23
N SER A 137 -17.38 1.25 -5.31
CA SER A 137 -17.33 2.71 -5.40
C SER A 137 -16.49 3.15 -6.59
N ILE A 138 -15.37 2.48 -6.83
CA ILE A 138 -14.47 2.76 -7.97
C ILE A 138 -15.20 2.45 -9.28
N ASP A 139 -15.90 1.31 -9.36
CA ASP A 139 -16.66 0.93 -10.56
C ASP A 139 -17.79 1.91 -10.86
N ALA A 140 -18.53 2.34 -9.84
CA ALA A 140 -19.59 3.33 -9.98
C ALA A 140 -19.05 4.68 -10.47
N GLU A 141 -17.96 5.17 -9.86
CA GLU A 141 -17.30 6.38 -10.32
C GLU A 141 -16.79 6.24 -11.77
N ILE A 142 -16.19 5.10 -12.14
CA ILE A 142 -15.74 4.87 -13.52
C ILE A 142 -16.93 4.90 -14.49
N ASP A 143 -18.05 4.27 -14.14
CA ASP A 143 -19.26 4.25 -14.98
C ASP A 143 -19.83 5.66 -15.17
N ASP A 144 -19.77 6.51 -14.15
CA ASP A 144 -20.14 7.93 -14.25
C ASP A 144 -19.18 8.73 -15.15
N TRP A 145 -17.88 8.41 -15.13
CA TRP A 145 -16.87 9.10 -15.93
C TRP A 145 -16.82 8.64 -17.39
N LEU A 146 -17.12 7.37 -17.68
CA LEU A 146 -17.01 6.76 -19.01
C LEU A 146 -17.67 7.59 -20.14
N PRO A 147 -18.91 8.12 -19.99
CA PRO A 147 -19.56 8.93 -21.03
C PRO A 147 -18.81 10.23 -21.38
N HIS A 148 -18.02 10.76 -20.44
CA HIS A 148 -17.28 12.01 -20.61
C HIS A 148 -15.89 11.79 -21.20
N LEU A 149 -15.37 10.58 -21.10
CA LEU A 149 -14.08 10.20 -21.64
C LEU A 149 -14.22 9.98 -23.15
N LYS A 150 -13.69 10.91 -23.95
CA LYS A 150 -13.56 10.77 -25.41
C LYS A 150 -12.47 9.77 -25.79
N VAL A 151 -12.51 8.55 -25.24
CA VAL A 151 -11.59 7.46 -25.55
C VAL A 151 -12.40 6.35 -26.20
N GLY A 152 -12.36 6.31 -27.53
CA GLY A 152 -13.04 5.31 -28.34
C GLY A 152 -12.93 5.63 -29.83
N PRO A 153 -13.11 4.63 -30.71
CA PRO A 153 -13.17 4.82 -32.16
C PRO A 153 -14.39 5.68 -32.49
N GLY A 154 -14.19 6.98 -32.70
CA GLY A 154 -15.28 7.96 -32.79
C GLY A 154 -14.89 9.38 -32.40
N VAL A 155 -13.67 9.59 -31.86
CA VAL A 155 -13.08 10.94 -31.84
C VAL A 155 -13.03 11.44 -33.27
N PRO A 156 -13.65 12.60 -33.61
CA PRO A 156 -13.54 13.17 -34.93
C PRO A 156 -12.06 13.28 -35.26
N ALA A 157 -11.62 12.69 -36.37
CA ALA A 157 -10.26 12.84 -36.83
C ALA A 157 -9.91 14.34 -36.80
N PRO A 158 -8.70 14.73 -36.34
CA PRO A 158 -8.26 16.11 -36.44
C PRO A 158 -8.58 16.61 -37.84
N ASN A 159 -9.30 17.73 -37.94
CA ASN A 159 -9.75 18.23 -39.24
C ASN A 159 -8.51 18.31 -40.14
N PRO A 160 -8.46 17.64 -41.30
CA PRO A 160 -7.29 17.70 -42.17
C PRO A 160 -6.97 19.12 -42.64
N GLN A 161 -7.90 20.08 -42.54
CA GLN A 161 -7.63 21.51 -42.77
C GLN A 161 -6.93 22.23 -41.61
N GLN A 162 -6.88 21.64 -40.41
CA GLN A 162 -6.05 22.15 -39.31
C GLN A 162 -4.60 21.75 -39.56
N GLY A 163 -3.85 22.66 -40.19
CA GLY A 163 -2.41 22.50 -40.39
C GLY A 163 -1.98 22.16 -41.82
N ILE A 164 -2.87 22.17 -42.80
CA ILE A 164 -2.44 22.40 -44.18
C ILE A 164 -2.09 23.90 -44.24
N PRO A 165 -0.80 24.31 -44.26
CA PRO A 165 -0.49 25.66 -44.70
C PRO A 165 -1.13 25.76 -46.08
N SER A 166 -2.02 26.73 -46.28
CA SER A 166 -2.60 26.97 -47.60
C SER A 166 -1.45 27.01 -48.58
N GLY A 167 -1.38 25.96 -49.42
CA GLY A 167 -0.30 25.79 -50.35
C GLY A 167 -0.15 27.08 -51.13
N SER A 168 0.99 27.74 -50.93
CA SER A 168 1.44 28.82 -51.79
C SER A 168 0.60 30.12 -51.80
N ARG A 169 0.20 30.66 -50.64
CA ARG A 169 0.10 32.13 -50.44
C ARG A 169 0.63 32.56 -49.06
N GLY A 170 1.78 32.01 -48.68
CA GLY A 170 2.57 32.56 -47.57
C GLY A 170 3.12 33.91 -47.99
N GLY A 171 2.48 35.00 -47.56
CA GLY A 171 3.17 36.29 -47.48
C GLY A 171 4.32 36.11 -46.50
N SER A 172 5.54 36.04 -47.01
CA SER A 172 6.74 36.00 -46.18
C SER A 172 6.75 37.23 -45.25
N LEU A 173 7.43 37.14 -44.11
CA LEU A 173 7.64 38.29 -43.23
C LEU A 173 8.27 39.49 -43.98
N SER A 174 9.04 39.22 -45.04
CA SER A 174 9.55 40.24 -45.97
C SER A 174 8.45 40.91 -46.78
N ALA A 175 7.52 40.15 -47.38
CA ALA A 175 6.37 40.70 -48.09
C ALA A 175 5.42 41.49 -47.16
N GLY A 176 5.31 41.07 -45.88
CA GLY A 176 4.60 41.82 -44.85
C GLY A 176 5.27 43.15 -44.49
N ARG A 177 6.61 43.17 -44.35
CA ARG A 177 7.37 44.40 -44.09
C ARG A 177 7.30 45.40 -45.24
N GLU A 178 7.37 44.93 -46.48
CA GLU A 178 7.28 45.79 -47.66
C GLU A 178 5.92 46.47 -47.78
N ARG A 179 4.83 45.73 -47.53
CA ARG A 179 3.48 46.33 -47.51
C ARG A 179 3.30 47.35 -46.40
N PHE A 180 3.84 47.10 -45.21
CA PHE A 180 3.79 48.05 -44.10
C PHE A 180 4.58 49.34 -44.40
N ALA A 181 5.72 49.22 -45.08
CA ALA A 181 6.50 50.38 -45.51
C ALA A 181 5.80 51.19 -46.61
N GLN A 182 5.07 50.51 -47.50
CA GLN A 182 4.29 51.16 -48.57
C GLN A 182 3.02 51.85 -48.05
N SER A 183 2.40 51.35 -46.96
CA SER A 183 1.20 51.95 -46.37
C SER A 183 1.47 53.16 -45.45
N ARG A 184 2.74 53.57 -45.29
CA ARG A 184 3.15 54.73 -44.46
C ARG A 184 3.75 55.88 -45.27
N LYS A 185 3.58 55.87 -46.59
CA LYS A 185 3.75 57.05 -47.47
C LYS A 185 2.37 57.63 -47.78
#